data_AF-A0A6G2DP97-F1
#
_entry.id   AF-A0A6G2DP97-F1
#
_cell.length_a   1.000
_cell.length_b   1.000
_cell.length_c   1.000
_cell.angle_alpha   90.00
_cell.angle_beta   90.00
_cell.angle_gamma   90.00
#
_symmetry.space_group_name_H-M   'P 1'
#
loop_
_entity.id
_entity.type
_entity.pdbx_description
1 polymer ?
#
loop_
_entity_poly.entity_id
_entity_poly.type
_entity_poly.pdbx_seq_one_letter_code
_entity_poly.pdbx_strand_id
1 'polypeptide(L)'
;YFYDNDVVEIAKSIKPSARGELEITDVNKAYLDRGNLSVEVMGRGFAWLDTGTHESLLEASQYIETVQRMQNVQVANLEEIAYRMGYISR
;
A
#
# COMPACT_ATOMS: atom_id res chain seq x y z
N TYR A 1 0.28 0.39 -5.11
CA TYR A 1 0.30 0.98 -6.46
C TYR A 1 -0.23 -0.06 -7.44
N PHE A 2 -1.11 0.32 -8.35
CA PHE A 2 -1.64 -0.57 -9.38
C PHE A 2 -1.15 -0.06 -10.73
N TYR A 3 -0.63 -0.96 -11.57
CA TYR A 3 -0.12 -0.65 -12.89
C TYR A 3 -0.53 -1.71 -13.89
N ASP A 4 -0.63 -1.32 -15.15
CA ASP A 4 -0.64 -2.25 -16.27
C ASP A 4 0.79 -2.73 -16.60
N ASN A 5 0.94 -3.48 -17.68
CA ASN A 5 2.20 -4.11 -18.04
C ASN A 5 3.29 -3.12 -18.50
N ASP A 6 2.93 -1.90 -18.91
CA ASP A 6 3.89 -0.89 -19.38
C ASP A 6 4.90 -0.49 -18.28
N VAL A 7 4.54 -0.71 -17.01
CA VAL A 7 5.37 -0.41 -15.84
C VAL A 7 6.76 -1.02 -15.93
N VAL A 8 6.89 -2.19 -16.58
CA VAL A 8 8.18 -2.89 -16.73
C VAL A 8 9.14 -2.09 -17.59
N GLU A 9 8.68 -1.59 -18.75
CA GLU A 9 9.52 -0.79 -19.65
C GLU A 9 9.76 0.62 -19.11
N ILE A 10 8.75 1.20 -18.43
CA ILE A 10 8.92 2.47 -17.72
C ILE A 10 10.02 2.33 -16.67
N ALA A 11 9.95 1.32 -15.79
CA ALA A 11 10.93 1.11 -14.73
C ALA A 11 12.36 0.90 -15.27
N LYS A 12 12.53 0.15 -16.38
CA LYS A 12 13.83 -0.02 -17.04
C LYS A 12 14.43 1.29 -17.57
N SER A 13 13.59 2.25 -17.92
CA SER A 13 14.03 3.54 -18.48
C SER A 13 14.47 4.55 -17.41
N ILE A 14 14.02 4.39 -16.17
CA ILE A 14 14.29 5.31 -15.06
C ILE A 14 15.79 5.38 -14.74
N LYS A 15 16.25 6.59 -14.43
CA LYS A 15 17.62 6.85 -14.00
C LYS A 15 17.65 7.14 -12.49
N PRO A 16 18.76 6.84 -11.80
CA PRO A 16 18.89 7.16 -10.38
C PRO A 16 18.63 8.65 -10.11
N SER A 17 17.88 8.94 -9.06
CA SER A 17 17.61 10.30 -8.61
C SER A 17 18.82 10.94 -7.94
N ALA A 18 18.68 12.17 -7.47
CA ALA A 18 19.72 12.87 -6.72
C ALA A 18 20.19 12.11 -5.45
N ARG A 19 19.32 11.26 -4.88
CA ARG A 19 19.68 10.37 -3.75
C ARG A 19 20.15 8.97 -4.18
N GLY A 20 20.27 8.72 -5.47
CA GLY A 20 20.76 7.45 -6.03
C GLY A 20 19.73 6.33 -6.11
N GLU A 21 18.43 6.63 -5.94
CA GLU A 21 17.36 5.63 -5.99
C GLU A 21 16.64 5.62 -7.36
N LEU A 22 16.10 4.47 -7.76
CA LEU A 22 15.12 4.38 -8.84
C LEU A 22 13.73 4.66 -8.27
N GLU A 23 13.21 5.86 -8.52
CA GLU A 23 12.06 6.39 -7.80
C GLU A 23 10.72 5.82 -8.32
N ILE A 24 9.89 5.32 -7.41
CA ILE A 24 8.48 5.01 -7.73
C ILE A 24 7.71 6.25 -8.20
N THR A 25 8.10 7.44 -7.72
CA THR A 25 7.53 8.71 -8.14
C THR A 25 7.79 8.99 -9.62
N ASP A 26 8.93 8.57 -10.18
CA ASP A 26 9.22 8.76 -11.59
C ASP A 26 8.43 7.76 -12.47
N VAL A 27 8.14 6.56 -11.97
CA VAL A 27 7.15 5.67 -12.59
C VAL A 27 5.78 6.37 -12.64
N ASN A 28 5.31 6.89 -11.51
CA ASN A 28 4.01 7.58 -11.45
C ASN A 28 3.93 8.80 -12.37
N LYS A 29 5.00 9.60 -12.45
CA LYS A 29 5.08 10.73 -13.40
C LYS A 29 4.98 10.29 -14.85
N ALA A 30 5.60 9.17 -15.22
CA ALA A 30 5.49 8.66 -16.59
C ALA A 30 4.04 8.32 -16.97
N TYR A 31 3.24 7.79 -16.05
CA TYR A 31 1.79 7.60 -16.25
C TYR A 31 1.03 8.94 -16.23
N LEU A 32 1.43 9.88 -15.36
CA LEU A 32 0.83 11.22 -15.33
C LEU A 32 1.01 11.97 -16.65
N ASP A 33 2.22 11.97 -17.21
CA ASP A 33 2.59 12.65 -18.46
C ASP A 33 1.86 12.05 -19.67
N ARG A 34 1.50 10.76 -19.60
CA ARG A 34 0.66 10.06 -20.60
C ARG A 34 -0.84 10.31 -20.40
N GLY A 35 -1.24 10.94 -19.31
CA GLY A 35 -2.66 11.17 -18.96
C GLY A 35 -3.42 9.91 -18.54
N ASN A 36 -2.72 8.82 -18.18
CA ASN A 36 -3.34 7.55 -17.76
C ASN A 36 -3.06 7.19 -16.28
N LEU A 37 -2.66 8.17 -15.47
CA LEU A 37 -2.62 8.05 -14.02
C LEU A 37 -4.01 8.32 -13.42
N SER A 38 -4.55 7.36 -12.67
CA SER A 38 -5.70 7.58 -11.79
C SER A 38 -5.24 7.77 -10.35
N VAL A 39 -5.81 8.74 -9.64
CA VAL A 39 -5.51 9.03 -8.24
C VAL A 39 -6.79 8.94 -7.42
N GLU A 40 -6.83 8.01 -6.47
CA GLU A 40 -7.94 7.84 -5.53
C GLU A 40 -7.62 8.51 -4.20
N VAL A 41 -8.53 9.36 -3.72
CA VAL A 41 -8.34 10.07 -2.46
C VAL A 41 -8.77 9.18 -1.29
N MET A 42 -7.79 8.78 -0.49
CA MET A 42 -8.05 8.12 0.79
C MET A 42 -8.47 9.17 1.83
N GLY A 43 -9.78 9.30 2.04
CA GLY A 43 -10.35 10.31 2.95
C GLY A 43 -10.02 10.05 4.43
N ARG A 44 -10.29 11.04 5.28
CA ARG A 44 -9.99 11.03 6.74
C ARG A 44 -10.55 9.86 7.56
N GLY A 45 -11.47 9.07 6.99
CA GLY A 45 -12.04 7.89 7.65
C GLY A 45 -11.14 6.65 7.58
N PHE A 46 -10.07 6.70 6.80
CA PHE A 46 -9.07 5.65 6.69
C PHE A 46 -7.87 5.95 7.59
N ALA A 47 -7.27 4.90 8.14
CA ALA A 47 -5.95 4.97 8.75
C ALA A 47 -4.91 4.43 7.76
N TRP A 48 -3.97 5.29 7.37
CA TRP A 48 -2.75 4.89 6.65
C TRP A 48 -1.58 5.10 7.59
N LEU A 49 -0.99 3.99 8.04
CA LEU A 49 0.06 3.96 9.05
C LEU A 49 1.33 3.37 8.42
N ASP A 50 2.47 4.00 8.69
CA ASP A 50 3.79 3.51 8.34
C ASP A 50 4.57 3.22 9.64
N THR A 51 5.44 2.22 9.62
CA THR A 51 6.18 1.76 10.81
C THR A 51 7.67 2.10 10.73
N GLY A 52 8.02 3.24 10.11
CA GLY A 52 9.41 3.65 9.86
C GLY A 52 10.19 4.10 11.10
N THR A 53 9.54 4.33 12.24
CA THR A 53 10.18 4.72 13.51
C THR A 53 9.70 3.85 14.67
N HIS A 54 10.46 3.81 15.77
CA HIS A 54 10.04 3.07 16.99
C HIS A 54 8.69 3.58 17.53
N GLU A 55 8.48 4.90 17.50
CA GLU A 55 7.25 5.53 17.97
C GLU A 55 6.06 5.19 17.05
N SER A 56 6.19 5.38 15.73
CA SER A 56 5.13 5.06 14.76
C SER A 56 4.77 3.58 14.74
N LEU A 57 5.74 2.68 14.94
CA LEU A 57 5.47 1.25 15.10
C LEU A 57 4.62 0.96 16.35
N LEU A 58 4.94 1.61 17.48
CA LEU A 58 4.17 1.44 18.70
C LEU A 58 2.75 1.98 18.54
N GLU A 59 2.58 3.16 17.94
CA GLU A 59 1.28 3.75 17.65
C GLU A 59 0.44 2.85 16.73
N ALA A 60 1.04 2.31 15.67
CA ALA A 60 0.35 1.37 14.77
C ALA A 60 -0.07 0.08 15.49
N SER A 61 0.78 -0.44 16.37
CA SER A 61 0.47 -1.63 17.17
C SER A 61 -0.73 -1.39 18.10
N GLN A 62 -0.74 -0.25 18.80
CA GLN A 62 -1.83 0.15 19.69
C GLN A 62 -3.14 0.42 18.95
N TYR A 63 -3.06 0.99 17.74
CA TYR A 63 -4.21 1.20 16.87
C TYR A 63 -4.88 -0.13 16.53
N ILE A 64 -4.10 -1.12 16.05
CA ILE A 64 -4.61 -2.45 15.70
C ILE A 64 -5.17 -3.17 16.94
N GLU A 65 -4.46 -3.14 18.07
CA GLU A 65 -4.94 -3.73 19.33
C GLU A 65 -6.32 -3.18 19.71
N THR A 66 -6.47 -1.86 19.67
CA THR A 66 -7.73 -1.19 20.04
C THR A 66 -8.87 -1.58 19.10
N VAL A 67 -8.63 -1.57 17.79
CA VAL A 67 -9.64 -1.96 16.79
C VAL A 67 -10.11 -3.39 17.01
N GLN A 68 -9.17 -4.35 17.14
CA GLN A 68 -9.51 -5.76 17.33
C GLN A 68 -10.30 -5.99 18.64
N ARG A 69 -9.87 -5.34 19.73
CA ARG A 69 -10.54 -5.44 21.04
C ARG A 69 -11.95 -4.87 21.02
N MET A 70 -12.19 -3.76 20.32
CA MET A 70 -13.50 -3.10 20.28
C MET A 70 -14.49 -3.77 19.32
N GLN A 71 -14.01 -4.36 18.23
CA GLN A 71 -14.85 -4.93 17.18
C GLN A 71 -14.96 -6.45 17.23
N ASN A 72 -14.18 -7.13 18.09
CA ASN A 72 -14.09 -8.59 18.15
C ASN A 72 -13.80 -9.23 16.78
N VAL A 73 -12.91 -8.60 16.02
CA VAL A 73 -12.41 -9.06 14.72
C VAL A 73 -10.88 -9.11 14.76
N GLN A 74 -10.27 -9.84 13.83
CA GLN A 74 -8.83 -9.80 13.61
C GLN A 74 -8.54 -9.00 12.33
N VAL A 75 -7.64 -8.02 12.40
CA VAL A 75 -7.21 -7.26 11.23
C VAL A 75 -6.10 -8.04 10.54
N ALA A 76 -6.21 -8.23 9.22
CA ALA A 76 -5.22 -8.95 8.40
C ALA A 76 -4.99 -10.43 8.79
N ASN A 77 -6.01 -11.14 9.32
CA ASN A 77 -6.00 -12.60 9.45
C ASN A 77 -6.06 -13.25 8.05
N LEU A 78 -4.97 -13.87 7.61
CA LEU A 78 -4.83 -14.38 6.24
C LEU A 78 -5.72 -15.59 5.97
N GLU A 79 -5.94 -16.44 6.97
CA GLU A 79 -6.80 -17.63 6.89
C GLU A 79 -8.27 -17.21 6.73
N GLU A 80 -8.72 -16.24 7.52
CA GLU A 80 -10.07 -15.68 7.41
C GLU A 80 -10.28 -15.01 6.05
N ILE A 81 -9.31 -14.21 5.58
CA ILE A 81 -9.36 -13.57 4.26
C ILE A 81 -9.42 -14.64 3.17
N ALA A 82 -8.52 -15.63 3.19
CA ALA A 82 -8.47 -16.68 2.18
C ALA A 82 -9.77 -17.51 2.13
N TYR A 83 -10.35 -17.82 3.29
CA TYR A 83 -11.63 -18.50 3.39
C TYR A 83 -12.77 -17.64 2.82
N ARG A 84 -12.86 -16.36 3.21
CA ARG A 84 -13.91 -15.43 2.70
C ARG A 84 -13.79 -15.15 1.21
N MET A 85 -12.57 -15.13 0.68
CA MET A 85 -12.28 -14.94 -0.75
C MET A 85 -12.47 -16.23 -1.58
N GLY A 86 -12.68 -17.39 -0.93
CA GLY A 86 -12.86 -18.67 -1.61
C GLY A 86 -11.55 -19.29 -2.14
N TYR A 87 -10.39 -18.85 -1.65
CA TYR A 87 -9.10 -19.45 -2.00
C TYR A 87 -8.88 -20.81 -1.31
N ILE A 88 -9.52 -21.01 -0.16
CA ILE A 88 -9.50 -22.26 0.61
C ILE A 88 -10.93 -22.70 0.96
N SER A 89 -11.13 -24.01 1.10
CA SER A 89 -12.39 -24.58 1.59
C SER A 89 -12.47 -24.58 3.12
N ARG A 90 -13.63 -24.96 3.64
CA ARG A 90 -13.83 -25.24 5.07
C ARG A 90 -13.04 -26.46 5.53
#